data_AF-A0A498QI88-F1
#
_entry.id   AF-A0A498QI88-F1
#
_cell.length_a   1.000
_cell.length_b   1.000
_cell.length_c   1.000
_cell.angle_alpha   90.00
_cell.angle_beta   90.00
_cell.angle_gamma   90.00
#
_symmetry.space_group_name_H-M   'P 1'
#
loop_
_entity.id
_entity.type
_entity.pdbx_description
1 polymer ?
#
loop_
_entity_poly.entity_id
_entity_poly.type
_entity_poly.pdbx_seq_one_letter_code
_entity_poly.pdbx_strand_id
1 'polypeptide(L)'
;MIVAVKNLVAERARLVFSVLGVGIAVLLVLVISGIFVGTTNQVATYIDHSRGAVWVVQPGVSQMFKAVSWLPADGRDRLPTVPGVQSADPILGQPSDFVHNGTQTAYFVVGYDTRTGVGGPWSLAQGRNVARSGEVVLDRVLASKNGIRLGDKVRIVDEDFTVVGLSNQTAAVTNYYAFVSLPDAARLLRAGNRVSYFLVRPREGYTAAQLTAAIHRDMAGMDALPAATFADKSRDIVVSMIGRPLQTMIAIAVLVGVALVGLTVLAVTNEQLRDFGVLRALGVRPIQLCRSVLA
;
A
#
# COMPACT_ATOMS: atom_id res chain seq x y z
N MET A 1 29.79 -13.77 -34.22
CA MET A 1 29.51 -14.27 -32.86
C MET A 1 30.79 -14.45 -32.04
N ILE A 2 31.76 -15.28 -32.46
CA ILE A 2 32.98 -15.55 -31.68
C ILE A 2 33.93 -14.33 -31.55
N VAL A 3 33.99 -13.45 -32.56
CA VAL A 3 34.88 -12.27 -32.56
C VAL A 3 34.36 -11.17 -31.62
N ALA A 4 33.05 -10.91 -31.59
CA ALA A 4 32.42 -9.93 -30.72
C ALA A 4 32.61 -10.27 -29.22
N VAL A 5 32.41 -11.54 -28.85
CA VAL A 5 32.65 -12.03 -27.48
C VAL A 5 34.12 -11.91 -27.08
N LYS A 6 35.06 -12.21 -28.00
CA LYS A 6 36.49 -12.04 -27.74
C LYS A 6 36.89 -10.58 -27.52
N ASN A 7 36.26 -9.65 -28.24
CA ASN A 7 36.54 -8.23 -28.12
C ASN A 7 35.99 -7.66 -26.79
N LEU A 8 34.79 -8.08 -26.38
CA LEU A 8 34.22 -7.74 -25.07
C LEU A 8 35.10 -8.21 -23.90
N VAL A 9 35.70 -9.40 -24.00
CA VAL A 9 36.55 -10.00 -22.95
C VAL A 9 37.97 -9.42 -22.93
N ALA A 10 38.39 -8.71 -23.98
CA ALA A 10 39.67 -8.00 -24.02
C ALA A 10 39.65 -6.75 -23.13
N GLU A 11 38.54 -6.00 -23.12
CA GLU A 11 38.35 -4.81 -22.28
C GLU A 11 37.55 -5.10 -21.00
N ARG A 12 38.08 -6.01 -20.17
CA ARG A 12 37.38 -6.49 -18.95
C ARG A 12 36.93 -5.38 -18.01
N ALA A 13 37.72 -4.32 -17.85
CA ALA A 13 37.39 -3.20 -16.97
C ALA A 13 36.15 -2.44 -17.47
N ARG A 14 36.11 -2.07 -18.76
CA ARG A 14 34.99 -1.31 -19.35
C ARG A 14 33.71 -2.14 -19.33
N LEU A 15 33.79 -3.43 -19.67
CA LEU A 15 32.67 -4.35 -19.62
C LEU A 15 32.11 -4.46 -18.19
N VAL A 16 33.00 -4.64 -17.21
CA VAL A 16 32.58 -4.72 -15.80
C VAL A 16 31.90 -3.43 -15.35
N PHE A 17 32.48 -2.24 -15.61
CA PHE A 17 31.87 -0.98 -15.18
C PHE A 17 30.49 -0.72 -15.83
N SER A 18 30.32 -1.01 -17.11
CA SER A 18 29.04 -0.83 -17.81
C SER A 18 27.98 -1.81 -17.32
N VAL A 19 28.34 -3.09 -17.16
CA VAL A 19 27.43 -4.12 -16.63
C VAL A 19 27.07 -3.83 -15.19
N LEU A 20 28.01 -3.37 -14.36
CA LEU A 20 27.75 -3.02 -12.96
C LEU A 20 26.82 -1.80 -12.87
N GLY A 21 27.06 -0.77 -13.67
CA GLY A 21 26.25 0.46 -13.68
C GLY A 21 24.80 0.18 -14.08
N VAL A 22 24.59 -0.54 -15.19
CA VAL A 22 23.25 -0.95 -15.62
C VAL A 22 22.63 -1.94 -14.63
N GLY A 23 23.41 -2.90 -14.13
CA GLY A 23 22.95 -3.90 -13.18
C GLY A 23 22.45 -3.29 -11.87
N ILE A 24 23.19 -2.32 -11.30
CA ILE A 24 22.78 -1.61 -10.07
C ILE A 24 21.53 -0.77 -10.32
N ALA A 25 21.43 -0.08 -11.46
CA ALA A 25 20.25 0.71 -11.80
C ALA A 25 18.99 -0.16 -11.92
N VAL A 26 19.09 -1.30 -12.62
CA VAL A 26 18.00 -2.27 -12.77
C VAL A 26 17.65 -2.90 -11.43
N LEU A 27 18.65 -3.30 -10.63
CA LEU A 27 18.43 -3.86 -9.29
C LEU A 27 17.68 -2.88 -8.40
N LEU A 28 18.09 -1.61 -8.37
CA LEU A 28 17.44 -0.58 -7.56
C LEU A 28 15.96 -0.39 -7.98
N VAL A 29 15.71 -0.35 -9.29
CA VAL A 29 14.35 -0.30 -9.85
C VAL A 29 13.52 -1.51 -9.41
N LEU A 30 14.06 -2.72 -9.48
CA LEU A 30 13.38 -3.95 -9.08
C LEU A 30 13.07 -3.96 -7.57
N VAL A 31 14.01 -3.51 -6.74
CA VAL A 31 13.82 -3.43 -5.29
C VAL A 31 12.70 -2.44 -4.95
N ILE A 32 12.73 -1.24 -5.52
CA ILE A 32 11.68 -0.23 -5.28
C ILE A 32 10.32 -0.74 -5.79
N SER A 33 10.29 -1.40 -6.95
CA SER A 33 9.07 -1.98 -7.51
C SER A 33 8.51 -3.12 -6.66
N GLY A 34 9.37 -4.00 -6.15
CA GLY A 34 8.98 -5.08 -5.24
C GLY A 34 8.41 -4.56 -3.93
N ILE A 35 9.07 -3.56 -3.33
CA ILE A 35 8.58 -2.87 -2.12
C ILE A 35 7.20 -2.25 -2.39
N PHE A 36 7.04 -1.60 -3.55
CA PHE A 36 5.80 -0.95 -3.93
C PHE A 36 4.62 -1.92 -4.10
N VAL A 37 4.82 -3.02 -4.83
CA VAL A 37 3.80 -4.08 -5.00
C VAL A 37 3.48 -4.73 -3.65
N GLY A 38 4.51 -5.03 -2.86
CA GLY A 38 4.33 -5.57 -1.50
C GLY A 38 3.52 -4.65 -0.60
N THR A 39 3.79 -3.34 -0.65
CA THR A 39 3.06 -2.32 0.12
C THR A 39 1.59 -2.22 -0.30
N THR A 40 1.33 -2.22 -1.61
CA THR A 40 -0.03 -2.10 -2.16
C THR A 40 -0.93 -3.25 -1.69
N ASN A 41 -0.39 -4.47 -1.64
CA ASN A 41 -1.12 -5.63 -1.12
C ASN A 41 -1.40 -5.53 0.39
N GLN A 42 -0.49 -4.95 1.17
CA GLN A 42 -0.68 -4.75 2.61
C GLN A 42 -1.79 -3.74 2.94
N VAL A 43 -1.94 -2.67 2.13
CA VAL A 43 -2.93 -1.62 2.37
C VAL A 43 -4.37 -2.16 2.32
N ALA A 44 -4.66 -3.09 1.40
CA ALA A 44 -5.97 -3.72 1.29
C ALA A 44 -6.22 -4.80 2.33
N THR A 45 -5.18 -5.27 3.03
CA THR A 45 -5.27 -6.47 3.88
C THR A 45 -6.32 -6.32 4.99
N TYR A 46 -6.49 -5.12 5.56
CA TYR A 46 -7.55 -4.87 6.56
C TYR A 46 -8.97 -4.99 5.96
N ILE A 47 -9.17 -4.50 4.74
CA ILE A 47 -10.44 -4.61 4.02
C ILE A 47 -10.68 -6.06 3.57
N ASP A 48 -9.62 -6.74 3.09
CA ASP A 48 -9.66 -8.14 2.63
C ASP A 48 -10.01 -9.14 3.75
N HIS A 49 -9.74 -8.81 5.02
CA HIS A 49 -10.14 -9.61 6.18
C HIS A 49 -11.57 -9.33 6.65
N SER A 50 -12.24 -8.32 6.10
CA SER A 50 -13.67 -8.05 6.32
C SER A 50 -14.56 -8.83 5.35
N ARG A 51 -14.20 -10.08 5.02
CA ARG A 51 -14.84 -10.88 3.95
C ARG A 51 -16.34 -11.03 4.18
N GLY A 52 -17.11 -10.80 3.12
CA GLY A 52 -18.57 -10.88 3.14
C GLY A 52 -19.28 -9.63 3.68
N ALA A 53 -18.56 -8.64 4.21
CA ALA A 53 -19.15 -7.36 4.59
C ALA A 53 -19.30 -6.41 3.39
N VAL A 54 -20.31 -5.56 3.47
CA VAL A 54 -20.49 -4.38 2.61
C VAL A 54 -20.08 -3.16 3.42
N TRP A 55 -19.17 -2.37 2.86
CA TRP A 55 -18.73 -1.11 3.44
C TRP A 55 -19.70 -0.01 3.06
N VAL A 56 -20.38 0.55 4.05
CA VAL A 56 -21.22 1.74 3.86
C VAL A 56 -20.42 2.97 4.25
N VAL A 57 -20.37 3.93 3.33
CA VAL A 57 -19.48 5.08 3.33
C VAL A 57 -20.25 6.33 2.90
N GLN A 58 -19.71 7.51 3.18
CA GLN A 58 -20.27 8.75 2.66
C GLN A 58 -20.17 8.79 1.13
N PRO A 59 -21.20 9.28 0.40
CA PRO A 59 -21.16 9.40 -1.05
C PRO A 59 -19.92 10.12 -1.55
N GLY A 60 -19.24 9.52 -2.53
CA GLY A 60 -17.96 10.03 -3.07
C GLY A 60 -16.71 9.55 -2.33
N VAL A 61 -16.84 8.93 -1.15
CA VAL A 61 -15.74 8.26 -0.47
C VAL A 61 -15.65 6.83 -0.97
N SER A 62 -14.49 6.44 -1.49
CA SER A 62 -14.25 5.09 -2.03
C SER A 62 -12.99 4.43 -1.47
N GLN A 63 -12.43 5.00 -0.42
CA GLN A 63 -11.15 4.61 0.18
C GLN A 63 -11.07 5.05 1.65
N MET A 64 -10.15 4.43 2.39
CA MET A 64 -9.97 4.66 3.84
C MET A 64 -8.91 5.72 4.20
N PHE A 65 -7.96 6.02 3.31
CA PHE A 65 -6.74 6.76 3.69
C PHE A 65 -6.67 8.23 3.27
N LYS A 66 -7.28 8.60 2.13
CA LYS A 66 -7.19 9.98 1.60
C LYS A 66 -8.40 10.84 1.93
N ALA A 67 -9.52 10.22 2.26
CA ALA A 67 -10.78 10.90 2.53
C ALA A 67 -11.39 10.36 3.81
N VAL A 68 -11.68 11.26 4.76
CA VAL A 68 -12.43 10.94 5.95
C VAL A 68 -13.91 10.96 5.58
N SER A 69 -14.59 9.85 5.85
CA SER A 69 -16.04 9.77 5.72
C SER A 69 -16.68 10.21 7.04
N TRP A 70 -17.81 10.92 6.96
CA TRP A 70 -18.60 11.31 8.11
C TRP A 70 -20.06 10.93 7.89
N LEU A 71 -20.45 9.80 8.48
CA LEU A 71 -21.82 9.31 8.48
C LEU A 71 -22.48 9.56 9.83
N PRO A 72 -23.78 9.87 9.85
CA PRO A 72 -24.56 9.92 11.07
C PRO A 72 -24.57 8.57 11.82
N ALA A 73 -24.37 8.57 13.15
CA ALA A 73 -24.28 7.35 13.94
C ALA A 73 -25.61 6.58 14.04
N ASP A 74 -26.76 7.22 13.79
CA ASP A 74 -28.09 6.60 13.65
C ASP A 74 -28.15 5.59 12.50
N GLY A 75 -27.16 5.60 11.60
CA GLY A 75 -26.98 4.53 10.61
C GLY A 75 -26.93 3.13 11.23
N ARG A 76 -26.46 2.98 12.49
CA ARG A 76 -26.46 1.71 13.22
C ARG A 76 -27.88 1.12 13.35
N ASP A 77 -28.87 1.97 13.57
CA ASP A 77 -30.27 1.57 13.80
C ASP A 77 -31.07 1.57 12.50
N ARG A 78 -30.69 2.44 11.55
CA ARG A 78 -31.36 2.55 10.24
C ARG A 78 -30.93 1.47 9.25
N LEU A 79 -29.65 1.12 9.16
CA LEU A 79 -29.18 0.13 8.18
C LEU A 79 -29.84 -1.25 8.36
N PRO A 80 -30.08 -1.75 9.58
CA PRO A 80 -30.84 -3.00 9.79
C PRO A 80 -32.28 -3.00 9.27
N THR A 81 -32.88 -1.83 8.99
CA THR A 81 -34.23 -1.76 8.40
C THR A 81 -34.24 -2.06 6.91
N VAL A 82 -33.07 -2.02 6.25
CA VAL A 82 -32.94 -2.36 4.82
C VAL A 82 -33.06 -3.88 4.63
N PRO A 83 -33.86 -4.37 3.67
CA PRO A 83 -33.98 -5.78 3.38
C PRO A 83 -32.61 -6.42 3.07
N GLY A 84 -32.31 -7.52 3.77
CA GLY A 84 -31.05 -8.26 3.59
C GLY A 84 -29.91 -7.83 4.52
N VAL A 85 -30.06 -6.77 5.32
CA VAL A 85 -29.07 -6.40 6.35
C VAL A 85 -29.25 -7.26 7.62
N GLN A 86 -28.18 -7.90 8.07
CA GLN A 86 -28.14 -8.66 9.32
C GLN A 86 -27.64 -7.79 10.48
N SER A 87 -26.49 -7.13 10.30
CA SER A 87 -25.90 -6.21 11.28
C SER A 87 -25.25 -5.03 10.58
N ALA A 88 -25.17 -3.90 11.29
CA ALA A 88 -24.44 -2.73 10.85
C ALA A 88 -23.53 -2.27 11.99
N ASP A 89 -22.23 -2.56 11.85
CA ASP A 89 -21.22 -2.30 12.85
C ASP A 89 -20.48 -1.00 12.52
N PRO A 90 -20.59 0.05 13.36
CA PRO A 90 -19.90 1.31 13.12
C PRO A 90 -18.39 1.18 13.31
N ILE A 91 -17.64 1.81 12.41
CA ILE A 91 -16.20 1.99 12.50
C ILE A 91 -15.88 3.47 12.42
N LEU A 92 -14.96 3.88 13.28
CA LEU A 92 -14.40 5.22 13.29
C LEU A 92 -12.91 5.13 12.98
N GLY A 93 -12.47 5.80 11.93
CA GLY A 93 -11.13 5.64 11.39
C GLY A 93 -10.52 6.96 10.99
N GLN A 94 -9.33 7.28 11.50
CA GLN A 94 -8.60 8.47 11.07
C GLN A 94 -7.09 8.26 11.12
N PRO A 95 -6.32 8.80 10.14
CA PRO A 95 -4.88 8.93 10.26
C PRO A 95 -4.50 9.81 11.47
N SER A 96 -3.46 9.42 12.20
CA SER A 96 -2.94 10.14 13.35
C SER A 96 -1.41 9.97 13.45
N ASP A 97 -0.77 10.85 14.21
CA ASP A 97 0.68 10.86 14.41
C ASP A 97 1.01 10.48 15.85
N PHE A 98 1.82 9.43 16.01
CA PHE A 98 2.19 8.90 17.31
C PHE A 98 3.57 9.43 17.66
N VAL A 99 3.68 10.15 18.77
CA VAL A 99 4.97 10.59 19.29
C VAL A 99 5.26 9.83 20.58
N HIS A 100 6.26 8.97 20.55
CA HIS A 100 6.74 8.26 21.73
C HIS A 100 8.26 8.25 21.76
N ASN A 101 8.84 8.62 22.91
CA ASN A 101 10.29 8.70 23.10
C ASN A 101 11.03 9.50 22.00
N GLY A 102 10.42 10.60 21.52
CA GLY A 102 11.00 11.47 20.49
C GLY A 102 10.91 10.93 19.05
N THR A 103 10.32 9.75 18.83
CA THR A 103 10.08 9.17 17.50
C THR A 103 8.65 9.46 17.06
N GLN A 104 8.48 10.16 15.93
CA GLN A 104 7.17 10.37 15.31
C GLN A 104 6.89 9.24 14.31
N THR A 105 5.81 8.51 14.51
CA THR A 105 5.37 7.42 13.63
C THR A 105 3.91 7.65 13.22
N ALA A 106 3.64 7.65 11.91
CA ALA A 106 2.27 7.72 11.40
C ALA A 106 1.53 6.41 11.66
N TYR A 107 0.28 6.50 12.11
CA TYR A 107 -0.58 5.36 12.40
C TYR A 107 -2.04 5.69 12.08
N PHE A 108 -2.89 4.67 12.02
CA PHE A 108 -4.30 4.80 11.74
C PHE A 108 -5.09 4.27 12.94
N VAL A 109 -5.80 5.17 13.62
CA VAL A 109 -6.65 4.81 14.76
C VAL A 109 -7.93 4.19 14.20
N VAL A 110 -8.27 3.01 14.69
CA VAL A 110 -9.51 2.31 14.38
C VAL A 110 -10.31 2.11 15.67
N GLY A 111 -11.41 2.83 15.78
CA GLY A 111 -12.46 2.61 16.76
C GLY A 111 -13.46 1.58 16.26
N TYR A 112 -13.69 0.55 17.04
CA TYR A 112 -14.65 -0.52 16.72
C TYR A 112 -15.52 -0.86 17.92
N ASP A 113 -16.67 -1.49 17.67
CA ASP A 113 -17.54 -1.99 18.74
C ASP A 113 -16.90 -3.23 19.38
N THR A 114 -16.42 -3.09 20.62
CA THR A 114 -15.73 -4.17 21.35
C THR A 114 -16.66 -5.33 21.70
N ARG A 115 -17.97 -5.12 21.65
CA ARG A 115 -18.99 -6.13 21.96
C ARG A 115 -19.22 -7.09 20.79
N THR A 116 -19.17 -6.57 19.56
CA THR A 116 -19.29 -7.38 18.34
C THR A 116 -17.93 -7.84 17.81
N GLY A 117 -16.86 -7.10 18.13
CA GLY A 117 -15.50 -7.36 17.67
C GLY A 117 -15.30 -7.08 16.17
N VAL A 118 -16.33 -6.62 15.47
CA VAL A 118 -16.30 -6.36 14.03
C VAL A 118 -15.53 -5.07 13.76
N GLY A 119 -14.54 -5.14 12.86
CA GLY A 119 -13.60 -4.02 12.64
C GLY A 119 -12.44 -3.96 13.64
N GLY A 120 -12.40 -4.88 14.61
CA GLY A 120 -11.23 -5.05 15.47
C GLY A 120 -10.05 -5.73 14.77
N PRO A 121 -8.94 -5.94 15.47
CA PRO A 121 -7.81 -6.68 14.93
C PRO A 121 -8.23 -8.14 14.65
N TRP A 122 -8.00 -8.61 13.42
CA TRP A 122 -8.37 -9.98 13.03
C TRP A 122 -7.40 -11.03 13.59
N SER A 123 -6.19 -10.63 13.98
CA SER A 123 -5.16 -11.50 14.54
C SER A 123 -4.40 -10.78 15.65
N LEU A 124 -4.24 -11.46 16.78
CA LEU A 124 -3.40 -11.02 17.89
C LEU A 124 -2.14 -11.88 17.94
N ALA A 125 -0.99 -11.22 18.07
CA ALA A 125 0.27 -11.89 18.39
C ALA A 125 0.37 -12.19 19.90
N GLN A 126 -0.04 -11.23 20.75
CA GLN A 126 0.08 -11.32 22.20
C GLN A 126 -1.05 -10.54 22.89
N GLY A 127 -1.40 -10.94 24.11
CA GLY A 127 -2.39 -10.26 24.94
C GLY A 127 -3.82 -10.57 24.52
N ARG A 128 -4.70 -9.56 24.62
CA ARG A 128 -6.13 -9.67 24.35
C ARG A 128 -6.66 -8.47 23.57
N ASN A 129 -7.90 -8.59 23.08
CA ASN A 129 -8.61 -7.46 22.48
C ASN A 129 -9.00 -6.41 23.52
N VAL A 130 -9.28 -5.21 23.01
CA VAL A 130 -9.83 -4.09 23.78
C VAL A 130 -11.17 -4.53 24.37
N ALA A 131 -11.27 -4.50 25.70
CA ALA A 131 -12.50 -4.88 26.40
C ALA A 131 -13.26 -3.66 26.91
N ARG A 132 -12.53 -2.61 27.32
CA ARG A 132 -13.07 -1.40 27.93
C ARG A 132 -12.34 -0.16 27.43
N SER A 133 -12.91 1.00 27.73
CA SER A 133 -12.31 2.29 27.46
C SER A 133 -10.94 2.47 28.12
N GLY A 134 -10.04 3.17 27.45
CA GLY A 134 -8.66 3.44 27.93
C GLY A 134 -7.69 2.28 27.66
N GLU A 135 -8.11 1.29 26.87
CA GLU A 135 -7.27 0.18 26.41
C GLU A 135 -6.99 0.31 24.90
N VAL A 136 -5.79 -0.07 24.49
CA VAL A 136 -5.39 -0.09 23.08
C VAL A 136 -4.74 -1.41 22.71
N VAL A 137 -5.02 -1.87 21.48
CA VAL A 137 -4.22 -2.89 20.81
C VAL A 137 -3.38 -2.21 19.74
N LEU A 138 -2.07 -2.37 19.81
CA LEU A 138 -1.14 -1.79 18.84
C LEU A 138 -0.63 -2.85 17.89
N ASP A 139 -0.34 -2.46 16.65
CA ASP A 139 0.42 -3.34 15.76
C ASP A 139 1.80 -3.68 16.37
N ARG A 140 2.19 -4.95 16.28
CA ARG A 140 3.46 -5.46 16.82
C ARG A 140 4.70 -4.74 16.26
N VAL A 141 4.68 -4.34 14.99
CA VAL A 141 5.79 -3.60 14.36
C VAL A 141 5.86 -2.18 14.92
N LEU A 142 4.72 -1.52 15.12
CA LEU A 142 4.64 -0.20 15.76
C LEU A 142 5.18 -0.26 17.19
N ALA A 143 4.75 -1.25 17.96
CA ALA A 143 5.20 -1.44 19.34
C ALA A 143 6.70 -1.70 19.41
N SER A 144 7.22 -2.60 18.56
CA SER A 144 8.65 -2.93 18.51
C SER A 144 9.52 -1.73 18.11
N LYS A 145 9.07 -0.89 17.17
CA LYS A 145 9.80 0.30 16.74
C LYS A 145 9.91 1.36 17.85
N ASN A 146 8.90 1.45 18.70
CA ASN A 146 8.84 2.45 19.76
C ASN A 146 9.24 1.89 21.13
N GLY A 147 9.68 0.63 21.20
CA GLY A 147 10.08 -0.03 22.45
C GLY A 147 8.92 -0.33 23.41
N ILE A 148 7.69 -0.34 22.91
CA ILE A 148 6.46 -0.53 23.70
C ILE A 148 6.19 -2.01 23.92
N ARG A 149 5.81 -2.36 25.14
CA ARG A 149 5.45 -3.72 25.55
C ARG A 149 4.00 -3.81 26.00
N LEU A 150 3.52 -5.04 26.12
CA LEU A 150 2.21 -5.32 26.71
C LEU A 150 2.17 -4.82 28.16
N GLY A 151 1.14 -4.05 28.50
CA GLY A 151 0.95 -3.44 29.82
C GLY A 151 1.47 -2.01 29.93
N ASP A 152 2.24 -1.52 28.95
CA ASP A 152 2.76 -0.15 28.98
C ASP A 152 1.63 0.87 28.75
N LYS A 153 1.86 2.09 29.23
CA LYS A 153 1.01 3.24 28.94
C LYS A 153 1.57 4.03 27.76
N VAL A 154 0.71 4.32 26.80
CA VAL A 154 1.05 5.06 25.60
C VAL A 154 0.09 6.22 25.44
N ARG A 155 0.59 7.36 24.98
CA ARG A 155 -0.23 8.53 24.70
C ARG A 155 -0.63 8.53 23.24
N ILE A 156 -1.94 8.51 22.98
CA ILE A 156 -2.52 8.51 21.64
C ILE A 156 -3.30 9.82 21.53
N VAL A 157 -2.85 10.71 20.64
CA VAL A 157 -3.30 12.11 20.61
C VAL A 157 -3.07 12.76 21.99
N ASP A 158 -4.13 13.05 22.74
CA ASP A 158 -4.08 13.74 24.04
C ASP A 158 -4.53 12.84 25.21
N GLU A 159 -4.80 11.55 24.99
CA GLU A 159 -5.26 10.62 26.02
C GLU A 159 -4.25 9.47 26.25
N ASP A 160 -4.17 9.01 27.50
CA ASP A 160 -3.31 7.89 27.89
C ASP A 160 -4.07 6.55 27.81
N PHE A 161 -3.51 5.59 27.09
CA PHE A 161 -4.04 4.25 26.91
C PHE A 161 -3.11 3.19 27.48
N THR A 162 -3.69 2.12 28.00
CA THR A 162 -2.93 0.92 28.40
C THR A 162 -2.89 -0.09 27.26
N VAL A 163 -1.70 -0.54 26.88
CA VAL A 163 -1.52 -1.53 25.81
C VAL A 163 -1.93 -2.91 26.33
N VAL A 164 -3.06 -3.43 25.86
CA VAL A 164 -3.62 -4.72 26.31
C VAL A 164 -3.45 -5.86 25.31
N GLY A 165 -2.98 -5.55 24.11
CA GLY A 165 -2.66 -6.54 23.09
C GLY A 165 -1.73 -5.98 22.03
N LEU A 166 -1.06 -6.89 21.34
CA LEU A 166 -0.27 -6.61 20.16
C LEU A 166 -0.85 -7.38 18.98
N SER A 167 -1.36 -6.68 17.97
CA SER A 167 -1.93 -7.29 16.77
C SER A 167 -0.85 -7.73 15.78
N ASN A 168 -1.18 -8.72 14.96
CA ASN A 168 -0.31 -9.26 13.93
C ASN A 168 -0.88 -8.99 12.53
N GLN A 169 0.00 -8.83 11.55
CA GLN A 169 -0.34 -8.58 10.13
C GLN A 169 -1.15 -7.29 9.89
N THR A 170 -1.25 -6.42 10.89
CA THR A 170 -1.96 -5.14 10.87
C THR A 170 -1.03 -3.96 10.55
N ALA A 171 0.13 -4.22 9.96
CA ALA A 171 1.04 -3.20 9.49
C ALA A 171 0.90 -3.05 7.98
N ALA A 172 0.62 -1.84 7.50
CA ALA A 172 0.98 -1.43 6.16
C ALA A 172 2.28 -0.60 6.26
N VAL A 173 3.18 -0.72 5.28
CA VAL A 173 4.57 -0.19 5.30
C VAL A 173 4.73 1.21 5.90
N THR A 174 3.77 2.11 5.75
CA THR A 174 3.76 3.47 6.33
C THR A 174 2.57 3.76 7.25
N ASN A 175 1.62 2.83 7.43
CA ASN A 175 0.44 3.00 8.27
C ASN A 175 0.30 1.80 9.20
N TYR A 176 0.57 2.01 10.48
CA TYR A 176 0.32 1.02 11.53
C TYR A 176 -1.09 1.18 12.06
N TYR A 177 -1.82 0.10 12.35
CA TYR A 177 -3.12 0.23 13.02
C TYR A 177 -2.97 0.30 14.54
N ALA A 178 -3.75 1.19 15.16
CA ALA A 178 -4.02 1.17 16.60
C ALA A 178 -5.52 1.00 16.80
N PHE A 179 -5.90 -0.07 17.49
CA PHE A 179 -7.29 -0.40 17.73
C PHE A 179 -7.72 0.05 19.13
N VAL A 180 -8.78 0.82 19.21
CA VAL A 180 -9.38 1.32 20.45
C VAL A 180 -10.88 1.06 20.47
N SER A 181 -11.53 1.27 21.61
CA SER A 181 -12.99 1.17 21.67
C SER A 181 -13.65 2.31 20.88
N LEU A 182 -14.81 2.06 20.27
CA LEU A 182 -15.55 3.08 19.53
C LEU A 182 -15.82 4.36 20.36
N PRO A 183 -16.19 4.28 21.66
CA PRO A 183 -16.34 5.48 22.49
C PRO A 183 -15.04 6.27 22.65
N ASP A 184 -13.89 5.60 22.76
CA ASP A 184 -12.60 6.28 22.86
C ASP A 184 -12.23 6.95 21.54
N ALA A 185 -12.41 6.26 20.41
CA ALA A 185 -12.17 6.85 19.09
C ALA A 185 -13.06 8.07 18.85
N ALA A 186 -14.33 8.04 19.26
CA ALA A 186 -15.23 9.17 19.13
C ALA A 186 -14.78 10.40 19.94
N ARG A 187 -14.21 10.19 21.13
CA ARG A 187 -13.61 11.26 21.94
C ARG A 187 -12.31 11.78 21.32
N LEU A 188 -11.39 10.88 20.98
CA LEU A 188 -10.10 11.21 20.37
C LEU A 188 -10.25 12.03 19.08
N LEU A 189 -11.19 11.63 18.23
CA LEU A 189 -11.39 12.23 16.91
C LEU A 189 -12.45 13.34 16.92
N ARG A 190 -12.96 13.71 18.10
CA ARG A 190 -14.01 14.72 18.30
C ARG A 190 -15.19 14.53 17.34
N ALA A 191 -15.54 13.27 17.09
CA ALA A 191 -16.50 12.87 16.07
C ALA A 191 -17.94 13.26 16.41
N GLY A 192 -18.24 13.48 17.70
CA GLY A 192 -19.60 13.68 18.18
C GLY A 192 -20.46 12.47 17.86
N ASN A 193 -21.63 12.68 17.25
CA ASN A 193 -22.55 11.60 16.86
C ASN A 193 -22.33 11.13 15.41
N ARG A 194 -21.06 11.02 14.99
CA ARG A 194 -20.68 10.61 13.64
C ARG A 194 -19.71 9.44 13.67
N VAL A 195 -19.75 8.64 12.63
CA VAL A 195 -18.85 7.50 12.40
C VAL A 195 -18.26 7.59 11.00
N SER A 196 -17.15 6.91 10.77
CA SER A 196 -16.50 6.96 9.46
C SER A 196 -17.15 6.01 8.47
N TYR A 197 -17.37 4.77 8.89
CA TYR A 197 -17.87 3.71 8.02
C TYR A 197 -18.84 2.82 8.81
N PHE A 198 -19.71 2.10 8.11
CA PHE A 198 -20.41 0.94 8.68
C PHE A 198 -19.99 -0.33 7.95
N LEU A 199 -19.63 -1.37 8.69
CA LEU A 199 -19.49 -2.71 8.17
C LEU A 199 -20.83 -3.41 8.28
N VAL A 200 -21.45 -3.64 7.13
CA VAL A 200 -22.77 -4.22 7.04
C VAL A 200 -22.66 -5.68 6.63
N ARG A 201 -23.21 -6.58 7.44
CA ARG A 201 -23.25 -8.01 7.13
C ARG A 201 -24.55 -8.37 6.41
N PRO A 202 -24.49 -9.12 5.30
CA PRO A 202 -25.69 -9.66 4.66
C PRO A 202 -26.30 -10.77 5.52
N ARG A 203 -27.63 -10.89 5.47
CA ARG A 203 -28.34 -12.08 5.95
C ARG A 203 -27.98 -13.28 5.06
N GLU A 204 -28.13 -14.48 5.61
CA GLU A 204 -27.96 -15.71 4.85
C GLU A 204 -28.85 -15.70 3.59
N GLY A 205 -28.26 -16.06 2.44
CA GLY A 205 -28.94 -16.03 1.14
C GLY A 205 -28.85 -14.70 0.38
N TYR A 206 -28.38 -13.62 0.99
CA TYR A 206 -28.13 -12.35 0.29
C TYR A 206 -26.67 -12.22 -0.14
N THR A 207 -26.45 -11.84 -1.39
CA THR A 207 -25.10 -11.50 -1.88
C THR A 207 -24.74 -10.05 -1.53
N ALA A 208 -23.44 -9.77 -1.38
CA ALA A 208 -22.95 -8.41 -1.14
C ALA A 208 -23.39 -7.41 -2.22
N ALA A 209 -23.51 -7.86 -3.47
CA ALA A 209 -23.98 -7.03 -4.58
C ALA A 209 -25.48 -6.67 -4.46
N GLN A 210 -26.33 -7.64 -4.10
CA GLN A 210 -27.75 -7.40 -3.84
C GLN A 210 -27.95 -6.45 -2.66
N LEU A 211 -27.17 -6.62 -1.60
CA LEU A 211 -27.22 -5.75 -0.43
C LEU A 211 -26.80 -4.33 -0.76
N THR A 212 -25.72 -4.17 -1.54
CA THR A 212 -25.26 -2.87 -2.03
C THR A 212 -26.37 -2.13 -2.80
N ALA A 213 -27.04 -2.83 -3.72
CA ALA A 213 -28.14 -2.26 -4.49
C ALA A 213 -29.34 -1.87 -3.62
N ALA A 214 -29.64 -2.64 -2.57
CA ALA A 214 -30.70 -2.32 -1.62
C ALA A 214 -30.36 -1.07 -0.79
N ILE A 215 -29.14 -0.97 -0.26
CA ILE A 215 -28.68 0.19 0.51
C ILE A 215 -28.69 1.47 -0.34
N HIS A 216 -28.22 1.40 -1.60
CA HIS A 216 -28.26 2.54 -2.52
C HIS A 216 -29.67 3.05 -2.80
N ARG A 217 -30.66 2.15 -2.80
CA ARG A 217 -32.05 2.51 -3.08
C ARG A 217 -32.72 3.14 -1.85
N ASP A 218 -32.49 2.56 -0.68
CA ASP A 218 -33.29 2.84 0.52
C ASP A 218 -32.62 3.88 1.44
N MET A 219 -31.31 4.12 1.30
CA MET A 219 -30.54 5.05 2.14
C MET A 219 -29.95 6.20 1.34
N ALA A 220 -30.77 7.24 1.13
CA ALA A 220 -30.29 8.49 0.55
C ALA A 220 -29.19 9.11 1.43
N GLY A 221 -28.04 9.45 0.83
CA GLY A 221 -26.90 10.02 1.53
C GLY A 221 -25.87 9.01 2.05
N MET A 222 -25.99 7.73 1.68
CA MET A 222 -24.99 6.69 1.92
C MET A 222 -24.65 5.98 0.62
N ASP A 223 -23.37 5.62 0.45
CA ASP A 223 -22.86 4.79 -0.64
C ASP A 223 -22.42 3.45 -0.04
N ALA A 224 -22.55 2.37 -0.77
CA ALA A 224 -22.29 1.01 -0.33
C ALA A 224 -21.39 0.31 -1.33
N LEU A 225 -20.30 -0.26 -0.84
CA LEU A 225 -19.30 -0.91 -1.67
C LEU A 225 -19.02 -2.30 -1.10
N PRO A 226 -19.08 -3.36 -1.92
CA PRO A 226 -18.60 -4.68 -1.50
C PRO A 226 -17.12 -4.57 -1.06
N ALA A 227 -16.72 -5.30 -0.02
CA ALA A 227 -15.35 -5.25 0.48
C ALA A 227 -14.29 -5.47 -0.63
N ALA A 228 -14.54 -6.35 -1.60
CA ALA A 228 -13.66 -6.56 -2.74
C ALA A 228 -13.49 -5.29 -3.60
N THR A 229 -14.59 -4.62 -3.95
CA THR A 229 -14.57 -3.38 -4.73
C THR A 229 -13.92 -2.23 -3.94
N PHE A 230 -14.17 -2.16 -2.63
CA PHE A 230 -13.55 -1.15 -1.76
C PHE A 230 -12.03 -1.39 -1.60
N ALA A 231 -11.61 -2.66 -1.53
CA ALA A 231 -10.20 -3.06 -1.52
C ALA A 231 -9.52 -2.68 -2.84
N ASP A 232 -10.12 -3.00 -3.98
CA ASP A 232 -9.56 -2.69 -5.29
C ASP A 232 -9.45 -1.18 -5.53
N LYS A 233 -10.50 -0.41 -5.19
CA LYS A 233 -10.44 1.06 -5.27
C LYS A 233 -9.41 1.67 -4.32
N SER A 234 -9.20 1.08 -3.15
CA SER A 234 -8.14 1.50 -2.22
C SER A 234 -6.73 1.18 -2.77
N ARG A 235 -6.55 0.03 -3.44
CA ARG A 235 -5.29 -0.33 -4.11
C ARG A 235 -4.99 0.61 -5.27
N ASP A 236 -5.97 0.95 -6.10
CA ASP A 236 -5.82 1.83 -7.26
C ASP A 236 -5.27 3.22 -6.90
N ILE A 237 -5.50 3.68 -5.68
CA ILE A 237 -5.01 4.98 -5.22
C ILE A 237 -3.54 4.92 -4.83
N VAL A 238 -3.12 3.86 -4.15
CA VAL A 238 -1.69 3.58 -3.94
C VAL A 238 -0.99 3.43 -5.29
N VAL A 239 -1.65 2.76 -6.24
CA VAL A 239 -1.15 2.60 -7.62
C VAL A 239 -1.04 3.93 -8.36
N SER A 240 -2.04 4.80 -8.26
CA SER A 240 -2.02 6.07 -8.98
C SER A 240 -1.14 7.14 -8.33
N MET A 241 -0.98 7.14 -7.00
CA MET A 241 -0.11 8.10 -6.29
C MET A 241 1.37 7.74 -6.40
N ILE A 242 1.73 6.46 -6.25
CA ILE A 242 3.13 6.02 -6.23
C ILE A 242 3.51 5.31 -7.53
N GLY A 243 2.61 4.51 -8.10
CA GLY A 243 2.88 3.73 -9.31
C GLY A 243 3.08 4.61 -10.56
N ARG A 244 2.36 5.73 -10.71
CA ARG A 244 2.57 6.67 -11.83
C ARG A 244 3.98 7.30 -11.79
N PRO A 245 4.43 7.95 -10.70
CA PRO A 245 5.83 8.39 -10.60
C PRO A 245 6.84 7.26 -10.77
N LEU A 246 6.58 6.09 -10.17
CA LEU A 246 7.48 4.94 -10.27
C LEU A 246 7.66 4.50 -11.73
N GLN A 247 6.57 4.39 -12.51
CA GLN A 247 6.66 4.07 -13.94
C GLN A 247 7.49 5.09 -14.72
N THR A 248 7.37 6.39 -14.42
CA THR A 248 8.21 7.41 -15.05
C THR A 248 9.69 7.26 -14.67
N MET A 249 9.99 6.93 -13.41
CA MET A 249 11.36 6.67 -12.96
C MET A 249 11.95 5.43 -13.62
N ILE A 250 11.15 4.37 -13.79
CA ILE A 250 11.53 3.16 -14.53
C ILE A 250 11.82 3.51 -16.00
N ALA A 251 10.96 4.29 -16.64
CA ALA A 251 11.17 4.72 -18.02
C ALA A 251 12.47 5.53 -18.18
N ILE A 252 12.75 6.45 -17.26
CA ILE A 252 14.01 7.22 -17.24
C ILE A 252 15.21 6.28 -17.03
N ALA A 253 15.13 5.33 -16.09
CA ALA A 253 16.20 4.37 -15.85
C ALA A 253 16.49 3.49 -17.08
N VAL A 254 15.44 3.05 -17.79
CA VAL A 254 15.58 2.33 -19.07
C VAL A 254 16.23 3.21 -20.12
N LEU A 255 15.81 4.48 -20.25
CA LEU A 255 16.37 5.43 -21.21
C LEU A 255 17.87 5.69 -20.92
N VAL A 256 18.24 5.92 -19.67
CA VAL A 256 19.63 6.07 -19.24
C VAL A 256 20.44 4.81 -19.53
N GLY A 257 19.87 3.63 -19.28
CA GLY A 257 20.50 2.35 -19.63
C GLY A 257 20.78 2.21 -21.13
N VAL A 258 19.78 2.54 -21.97
CA VAL A 258 19.93 2.55 -23.44
C VAL A 258 20.98 3.57 -23.88
N ALA A 259 20.99 4.77 -23.29
CA ALA A 259 21.96 5.82 -23.59
C ALA A 259 23.39 5.40 -23.20
N LEU A 260 23.58 4.77 -22.04
CA LEU A 260 24.87 4.22 -21.61
C LEU A 260 25.39 3.16 -22.58
N VAL A 261 24.52 2.21 -22.96
CA VAL A 261 24.86 1.19 -23.97
C VAL A 261 25.25 1.88 -25.29
N GLY A 262 24.46 2.85 -25.75
CA GLY A 262 24.78 3.64 -26.95
C GLY A 262 26.13 4.37 -26.85
N LEU A 263 26.42 5.01 -25.72
CA LEU A 263 27.68 5.72 -25.50
C LEU A 263 28.88 4.77 -25.47
N THR A 264 28.72 3.58 -24.89
CA THR A 264 29.77 2.55 -24.89
C THR A 264 30.04 2.01 -26.29
N VAL A 265 28.99 1.72 -27.07
CA VAL A 265 29.13 1.31 -28.47
C VAL A 265 29.79 2.39 -29.32
N LEU A 266 29.42 3.67 -29.10
CA LEU A 266 30.05 4.81 -29.78
C LEU A 266 31.54 4.91 -29.43
N ALA A 267 31.90 4.76 -28.16
CA ALA A 267 33.29 4.82 -27.71
C ALA A 267 34.14 3.71 -28.36
N VAL A 268 33.65 2.46 -28.34
CA VAL A 268 34.31 1.32 -28.99
C VAL A 268 34.44 1.54 -30.50
N THR A 269 33.39 2.07 -31.13
CA THR A 269 33.42 2.37 -32.58
C THR A 269 34.48 3.42 -32.90
N ASN A 270 34.57 4.49 -32.10
CA ASN A 270 35.58 5.54 -32.28
C ASN A 270 37.00 5.02 -32.11
N GLU A 271 37.23 4.16 -31.13
CA GLU A 271 38.53 3.52 -30.90
C GLU A 271 38.95 2.63 -32.07
N GLN A 272 38.00 2.01 -32.78
CA GLN A 272 38.25 1.12 -33.92
C GLN A 272 38.10 1.81 -35.30
N LEU A 273 37.89 3.13 -35.36
CA LEU A 273 37.69 3.87 -36.63
C LEU A 273 38.83 3.66 -37.63
N ARG A 274 40.07 3.58 -37.16
CA ARG A 274 41.25 3.33 -38.01
C ARG A 274 41.19 1.95 -38.66
N ASP A 275 40.83 0.94 -37.89
CA ASP A 275 40.74 -0.45 -38.35
C ASP A 275 39.58 -0.62 -39.36
N PHE A 276 38.45 0.06 -39.12
CA PHE A 276 37.35 0.14 -40.09
C PHE A 276 37.76 0.85 -41.38
N GLY A 277 38.64 1.86 -41.30
CA GLY A 277 39.23 2.53 -42.47
C GLY A 277 40.04 1.58 -43.35
N VAL A 278 40.86 0.72 -42.73
CA VAL A 278 41.65 -0.30 -43.45
C VAL A 278 40.75 -1.36 -44.09
N LEU A 279 39.74 -1.86 -43.37
CA LEU A 279 38.77 -2.82 -43.91
C LEU A 279 37.99 -2.25 -45.09
N ARG A 280 37.65 -0.96 -45.05
CA ARG A 280 36.98 -0.28 -46.16
C ARG A 280 37.91 -0.12 -47.37
N ALA A 281 39.21 0.12 -47.16
CA ALA A 281 40.22 0.13 -48.23
C ALA A 281 40.41 -1.26 -48.89
N LEU A 282 40.16 -2.33 -48.14
CA LEU A 282 40.15 -3.72 -48.63
C LEU A 282 38.83 -4.15 -49.31
N GLY A 283 37.85 -3.25 -49.43
CA GLY A 283 36.61 -3.48 -50.19
C GLY A 283 35.41 -3.98 -49.36
N VAL A 284 35.49 -3.97 -48.03
CA VAL A 284 34.36 -4.37 -47.18
C VAL A 284 33.21 -3.38 -47.30
N ARG A 285 31.97 -3.88 -47.46
CA ARG A 285 30.77 -3.04 -47.64
C ARG A 285 30.35 -2.38 -46.31
N PRO A 286 29.85 -1.13 -46.31
CA PRO A 286 29.42 -0.42 -45.09
C PRO A 286 28.39 -1.16 -44.23
N ILE A 287 27.50 -1.91 -44.88
CA ILE A 287 26.45 -2.69 -44.20
C ILE A 287 27.02 -3.89 -43.44
N GLN A 288 28.15 -4.44 -43.90
CA GLN A 288 28.86 -5.53 -43.22
C GLN A 288 29.62 -5.00 -42.00
N LEU A 289 30.14 -3.77 -42.07
CA LEU A 289 30.76 -3.06 -40.95
C LEU A 289 29.72 -2.71 -39.87
N CYS A 290 28.56 -2.16 -40.22
CA CYS A 290 27.48 -1.89 -39.26
C CYS A 290 26.99 -3.17 -38.53
N ARG A 291 26.87 -4.29 -39.26
CA ARG A 291 26.52 -5.60 -38.65
C ARG A 291 27.58 -6.11 -37.68
N SER A 292 28.85 -5.71 -37.84
CA SER A 292 29.94 -6.13 -36.94
C SER A 292 29.97 -5.35 -35.62
N VAL A 293 29.43 -4.13 -35.61
CA VAL A 293 29.35 -3.27 -34.41
C VAL A 293 28.11 -3.57 -33.57
N LEU A 294 27.00 -3.97 -34.21
CA LEU A 294 25.73 -4.31 -33.55
C LEU A 294 25.64 -5.75 -33.04
N ALA A 295 26.61 -6.62 -33.37
CA ALA A 295 26.62 -8.06 -33.06
C ALA A 295 27.68 -8.41 -32.01
#